data_AF-A0A021X6K3-F1
#
_entry.id   AF-A0A021X6K3-F1
#
_cell.length_a   1.000
_cell.length_b   1.000
_cell.length_c   1.000
_cell.angle_alpha   90.00
_cell.angle_beta   90.00
_cell.angle_gamma   90.00
#
_symmetry.space_group_name_H-M   'P 1'
#
loop_
_entity.id
_entity.type
_entity.pdbx_description
1 polymer ?
#
loop_
_entity_poly.entity_id
_entity_poly.type
_entity_poly.pdbx_seq_one_letter_code
_entity_poly.pdbx_strand_id
1 'polypeptide(L)'
;MIEYALLFALGFLAATLTGLLVAPAIQKRIVKFTEDRMRATMPLSPQEVRAQKDMARAAYAAENARLSEGVRREREKHTLEMVRSEKLLAQAAAIGTENAELHAQIADMNIEAGDMRSALRREEMKTEQLKSALATADREIRGKVADIETLHSRINHLEADLDTMKIDLATRDTTMENLKSRIGNLKDERDKLREDIKTASQSAKALEVRLSREEGRVRQLETRLTRELAGSADKDNAIERRIAEISRLRDKVKTLTTENKEAVKAVRSTGLARTIAASRLAPRRSDKVAPPPIDIAALEEDVRNQGTALSERLMAAKTGENDAALREEMADLASKMIVLTATREGAGSPVHDLIATIDPALDGDERSLAQRVRGQINRDEA
;
A
#
# COMPACT_ATOMS: atom_id res chain seq x y z
N MET A 1 -106.77 16.38 -192.97
CA MET A 1 -106.56 16.96 -191.62
C MET A 1 -105.53 16.20 -190.77
N ILE A 2 -105.31 14.89 -190.96
CA ILE A 2 -104.31 14.11 -190.18
C ILE A 2 -102.84 14.36 -190.65
N GLU A 3 -102.63 14.69 -191.93
CA GLU A 3 -101.30 14.90 -192.52
C GLU A 3 -100.51 16.06 -191.88
N TYR A 4 -101.17 17.21 -191.62
CA TYR A 4 -100.53 18.35 -190.94
C TYR A 4 -100.15 18.04 -189.49
N ALA A 5 -100.88 17.17 -188.80
CA ALA A 5 -100.55 16.74 -187.44
C ALA A 5 -99.31 15.83 -187.40
N LEU A 6 -99.13 14.97 -188.41
CA LEU A 6 -97.94 14.10 -188.52
C LEU A 6 -96.67 14.88 -188.86
N LEU A 7 -96.72 15.86 -189.77
CA LEU A 7 -95.58 16.72 -190.07
C LEU A 7 -95.17 17.57 -188.86
N PHE A 8 -96.13 18.08 -188.09
CA PHE A 8 -95.85 18.79 -186.84
C PHE A 8 -95.23 17.88 -185.78
N ALA A 9 -95.76 16.66 -185.60
CA ALA A 9 -95.20 15.68 -184.68
C ALA A 9 -93.78 15.25 -185.08
N LEU A 10 -93.52 15.03 -186.39
CA LEU A 10 -92.20 14.70 -186.90
C LEU A 10 -91.20 15.86 -186.71
N GLY A 11 -91.63 17.10 -186.99
CA GLY A 11 -90.83 18.30 -186.76
C GLY A 11 -90.47 18.50 -185.28
N PHE A 12 -91.43 18.29 -184.38
CA PHE A 12 -91.20 18.34 -182.93
C PHE A 12 -90.26 17.22 -182.46
N LEU A 13 -90.43 16.00 -182.98
CA LEU A 13 -89.56 14.87 -182.67
C LEU A 13 -88.12 15.12 -183.16
N ALA A 14 -87.94 15.70 -184.35
CA ALA A 14 -86.62 16.06 -184.86
C ALA A 14 -85.95 17.16 -184.02
N ALA A 15 -86.69 18.20 -183.63
CA ALA A 15 -86.17 19.28 -182.79
C ALA A 15 -85.76 18.78 -181.39
N THR A 16 -86.60 17.96 -180.75
CA THR A 16 -86.30 17.37 -179.44
C THR A 16 -85.10 16.44 -179.50
N LEU A 17 -84.97 15.62 -180.55
CA LEU A 17 -83.83 14.71 -180.73
C LEU A 17 -82.52 15.48 -180.95
N THR A 18 -82.57 16.59 -181.70
CA THR A 18 -81.40 17.46 -181.90
C THR A 18 -81.02 18.19 -180.59
N GLY A 19 -82.01 18.65 -179.82
CA GLY A 19 -81.80 19.23 -178.50
C GLY A 19 -81.14 18.26 -177.52
N LEU A 20 -81.59 16.99 -177.51
CA LEU A 20 -81.03 15.95 -176.64
C LEU A 20 -79.57 15.63 -176.99
N LEU A 21 -79.16 15.77 -178.25
CA LEU A 21 -77.80 15.50 -178.70
C LEU A 21 -76.83 16.63 -178.29
N VAL A 22 -77.28 17.88 -178.29
CA VAL A 22 -76.45 19.05 -177.92
C VAL A 22 -76.42 19.30 -176.40
N ALA A 23 -77.50 18.97 -175.68
CA ALA A 23 -77.60 19.14 -174.23
C ALA A 23 -76.38 18.64 -173.40
N PRO A 24 -75.86 17.41 -173.61
CA PRO A 24 -74.72 16.91 -172.83
C PRO A 24 -73.41 17.68 -173.09
N ALA A 25 -73.22 18.25 -174.28
CA ALA A 25 -72.02 19.03 -174.61
C ALA A 25 -72.01 20.38 -173.88
N ILE A 26 -73.16 21.05 -173.82
CA ILE A 26 -73.31 22.33 -173.10
C ILE A 26 -73.15 22.11 -171.59
N GLN A 27 -73.75 21.05 -171.04
CA GLN A 27 -73.65 20.74 -169.61
C GLN A 27 -72.19 20.49 -169.18
N LYS A 28 -71.39 19.77 -169.97
CA LYS A 28 -69.96 19.57 -169.69
C LYS A 28 -69.18 20.89 -169.64
N ARG A 29 -69.51 21.83 -170.54
CA ARG A 29 -68.82 23.13 -170.60
C ARG A 29 -69.20 24.03 -169.43
N ILE A 30 -70.46 24.02 -169.02
CA ILE A 30 -70.93 24.75 -167.84
C ILE A 30 -70.25 24.21 -166.58
N VAL A 31 -70.21 22.88 -166.39
CA VAL A 31 -69.57 22.25 -165.22
C VAL A 31 -68.10 22.67 -165.09
N LYS A 32 -67.34 22.66 -166.20
CA LYS A 32 -65.94 23.07 -166.17
C LYS A 32 -65.76 24.54 -165.76
N PHE A 33 -66.52 25.45 -166.36
CA PHE A 33 -66.43 26.87 -166.00
C PHE A 33 -66.92 27.15 -164.57
N THR A 34 -67.91 26.41 -164.06
CA THR A 34 -68.34 26.52 -162.67
C THR A 34 -67.29 25.97 -161.71
N GLU A 35 -66.59 24.89 -162.06
CA GLU A 35 -65.51 24.33 -161.25
C GLU A 35 -64.30 25.28 -161.20
N ASP A 36 -63.88 25.81 -162.36
CA ASP A 36 -62.75 26.75 -162.44
C ASP A 36 -63.05 28.05 -161.68
N ARG A 37 -64.28 28.57 -161.76
CA ARG A 37 -64.70 29.76 -161.00
C ARG A 37 -64.78 29.48 -159.51
N MET A 38 -65.30 28.32 -159.09
CA MET A 38 -65.36 27.91 -157.68
C MET A 38 -63.96 27.73 -157.08
N ARG A 39 -63.02 27.15 -157.84
CA ARG A 39 -61.61 27.03 -157.43
C ARG A 39 -60.92 28.39 -157.30
N ALA A 40 -61.25 29.36 -158.16
CA ALA A 40 -60.68 30.71 -158.09
C ALA A 40 -61.24 31.56 -156.94
N THR A 41 -62.47 31.29 -156.49
CA THR A 41 -63.10 32.00 -155.36
C THR A 41 -62.94 31.29 -154.02
N MET A 42 -62.48 30.03 -154.01
CA MET A 42 -62.22 29.32 -152.77
C MET A 42 -60.87 29.77 -152.18
N PRO A 43 -60.86 30.22 -150.92
CA PRO A 43 -59.67 30.83 -150.33
C PRO A 43 -58.58 29.83 -149.91
N LEU A 44 -58.78 28.51 -150.03
CA LEU A 44 -57.77 27.51 -149.67
C LEU A 44 -57.71 26.35 -150.66
N SER A 45 -56.48 25.99 -151.04
CA SER A 45 -56.22 24.79 -151.83
C SER A 45 -56.36 23.50 -150.99
N PRO A 46 -56.69 22.33 -151.59
CA PRO A 46 -56.77 21.06 -150.85
C PRO A 46 -55.47 20.66 -150.13
N GLN A 47 -54.32 21.17 -150.58
CA GLN A 47 -53.03 20.95 -149.94
C GLN A 47 -52.87 21.81 -148.68
N GLU A 48 -53.34 23.05 -148.68
CA GLU A 48 -53.32 23.92 -147.50
C GLU A 48 -54.24 23.40 -146.39
N VAL A 49 -55.42 22.85 -146.71
CA VAL A 49 -56.32 22.24 -145.71
C VAL A 49 -55.66 21.04 -145.03
N ARG A 50 -54.91 20.23 -145.80
CA ARG A 50 -54.12 19.12 -145.23
C ARG A 50 -52.98 19.63 -144.37
N ALA A 51 -52.26 20.65 -144.82
CA ALA A 51 -51.17 21.27 -144.05
C ALA A 51 -51.67 21.90 -142.74
N GLN A 52 -52.81 22.62 -142.74
CA GLN A 52 -53.41 23.17 -141.52
C GLN A 52 -53.89 22.08 -140.57
N LYS A 53 -54.49 21.01 -141.09
CA LYS A 53 -54.90 19.86 -140.30
C LYS A 53 -53.71 19.14 -139.67
N ASP A 54 -52.63 18.95 -140.42
CA ASP A 54 -51.42 18.32 -139.91
C ASP A 54 -50.65 19.25 -138.97
N MET A 55 -50.67 20.56 -139.20
CA MET A 55 -50.16 21.58 -138.26
C MET A 55 -50.94 21.57 -136.95
N ALA A 56 -52.28 21.53 -136.98
CA ALA A 56 -53.11 21.46 -135.78
C ALA A 56 -52.89 20.14 -135.02
N ARG A 57 -52.74 19.02 -135.72
CA ARG A 57 -52.35 17.73 -135.11
C ARG A 57 -50.97 17.80 -134.47
N ALA A 58 -50.00 18.41 -135.14
CA ALA A 58 -48.66 18.58 -134.60
C ALA A 58 -48.63 19.52 -133.39
N ALA A 59 -49.39 20.62 -133.42
CA ALA A 59 -49.54 21.54 -132.30
C ALA A 59 -50.17 20.85 -131.09
N TYR A 60 -51.28 20.13 -131.29
CA TYR A 60 -51.91 19.35 -130.22
C TYR A 60 -50.99 18.23 -129.70
N ALA A 61 -50.27 17.54 -130.57
CA ALA A 61 -49.28 16.53 -130.17
C ALA A 61 -48.13 17.14 -129.37
N ALA A 62 -47.62 18.31 -129.78
CA ALA A 62 -46.57 19.03 -129.07
C ALA A 62 -47.03 19.56 -127.70
N GLU A 63 -48.25 20.09 -127.61
CA GLU A 63 -48.85 20.52 -126.35
C GLU A 63 -49.13 19.35 -125.42
N ASN A 64 -49.68 18.25 -125.93
CA ASN A 64 -49.90 17.03 -125.14
C ASN A 64 -48.58 16.42 -124.67
N ALA A 65 -47.54 16.41 -125.51
CA ALA A 65 -46.20 16.00 -125.12
C ALA A 65 -45.64 16.89 -123.99
N ARG A 66 -45.74 18.22 -124.12
CA ARG A 66 -45.30 19.17 -123.08
C ARG A 66 -46.07 18.99 -121.76
N LEU A 67 -47.38 18.81 -121.83
CA LEU A 67 -48.21 18.53 -120.65
C LEU A 67 -47.84 17.21 -120.00
N SER A 68 -47.67 16.15 -120.79
CA SER A 68 -47.25 14.83 -120.29
C SER A 68 -45.88 14.88 -119.62
N GLU A 69 -44.93 15.63 -120.18
CA GLU A 69 -43.61 15.84 -119.60
C GLU A 69 -43.70 16.68 -118.31
N GLY A 70 -44.52 17.73 -118.29
CA GLY A 70 -44.80 18.52 -117.09
C GLY A 70 -45.36 17.67 -115.96
N VAL A 71 -46.39 16.86 -116.24
CA VAL A 71 -46.97 15.91 -115.28
C VAL A 71 -45.93 14.89 -114.81
N ARG A 72 -45.08 14.39 -115.70
CA ARG A 72 -44.00 13.46 -115.33
C ARG A 72 -43.01 14.11 -114.37
N ARG A 73 -42.54 15.33 -114.67
CA ARG A 73 -41.62 16.09 -113.81
C ARG A 73 -42.24 16.40 -112.44
N GLU A 74 -43.51 16.78 -112.38
CA GLU A 74 -44.18 17.03 -111.10
C GLU A 74 -44.41 15.74 -110.31
N ARG A 75 -44.70 14.61 -110.96
CA ARG A 75 -44.73 13.30 -110.30
C ARG A 75 -43.37 12.89 -109.77
N GLU A 76 -42.31 13.06 -110.55
CA GLU A 76 -40.93 12.81 -110.11
C GLU A 76 -40.60 13.66 -108.87
N LYS A 77 -40.87 14.97 -108.88
CA LYS A 77 -40.70 15.84 -107.70
C LYS A 77 -41.52 15.37 -106.50
N HIS A 78 -42.81 15.05 -106.71
CA HIS A 78 -43.67 14.58 -105.63
C HIS A 78 -43.15 13.27 -105.01
N THR A 79 -42.69 12.33 -105.83
CA THR A 79 -42.07 11.09 -105.31
C THR A 79 -40.80 11.37 -104.52
N LEU A 80 -39.96 12.33 -104.94
CA LEU A 80 -38.78 12.73 -104.19
C LEU A 80 -39.15 13.35 -102.85
N GLU A 81 -40.15 14.22 -102.81
CA GLU A 81 -40.64 14.82 -101.55
C GLU A 81 -41.29 13.78 -100.64
N MET A 82 -42.04 12.81 -101.18
CA MET A 82 -42.57 11.69 -100.41
C MET A 82 -41.46 10.87 -99.74
N VAL A 83 -40.42 10.51 -100.50
CA VAL A 83 -39.26 9.79 -99.95
C VAL A 83 -38.51 10.62 -98.91
N ARG A 84 -38.40 11.94 -99.10
CA ARG A 84 -37.81 12.84 -98.09
C ARG A 84 -38.66 12.89 -96.82
N SER A 85 -39.98 13.00 -96.95
CA SER A 85 -40.92 12.99 -95.83
C SER A 85 -40.84 11.67 -95.05
N GLU A 86 -40.84 10.53 -95.74
CA GLU A 86 -40.68 9.21 -95.11
C GLU A 86 -39.35 9.09 -94.35
N LYS A 87 -38.24 9.60 -94.91
CA LYS A 87 -36.95 9.64 -94.22
C LYS A 87 -36.98 10.52 -92.97
N LEU A 88 -37.62 11.70 -93.04
CA LEU A 88 -37.77 12.58 -91.89
C LEU A 88 -38.64 11.96 -90.81
N LEU A 89 -39.73 11.27 -91.17
CA LEU A 89 -40.58 10.54 -90.23
C LEU A 89 -39.82 9.39 -89.57
N ALA A 90 -39.01 8.64 -90.31
CA ALA A 90 -38.17 7.59 -89.76
C ALA A 90 -37.12 8.15 -88.77
N GLN A 91 -36.50 9.28 -89.09
CA GLN A 91 -35.57 9.97 -88.18
C GLN A 91 -36.29 10.50 -86.93
N ALA A 92 -37.47 11.09 -87.08
CA ALA A 92 -38.28 11.54 -85.95
C ALA A 92 -38.68 10.38 -85.03
N ALA A 93 -39.03 9.23 -85.60
CA ALA A 93 -39.32 8.02 -84.83
C ALA A 93 -38.08 7.53 -84.06
N ALA A 94 -36.90 7.50 -84.70
CA ALA A 94 -35.65 7.09 -84.07
C ALA A 94 -35.24 8.03 -82.92
N ILE A 95 -35.36 9.35 -83.11
CA ILE A 95 -35.12 10.34 -82.05
C ILE A 95 -36.16 10.19 -80.93
N GLY A 96 -37.40 9.84 -81.27
CA GLY A 96 -38.45 9.56 -80.30
C GLY A 96 -38.13 8.34 -79.42
N THR A 97 -37.62 7.26 -80.01
CA THR A 97 -37.19 6.07 -79.26
C THR A 97 -35.97 6.36 -78.39
N GLU A 98 -34.97 7.08 -78.91
CA GLU A 98 -33.78 7.47 -78.14
C GLU A 98 -34.16 8.35 -76.94
N ASN A 99 -35.06 9.33 -77.11
CA ASN A 99 -35.55 10.13 -75.99
C ASN A 99 -36.28 9.28 -74.95
N ALA A 100 -37.10 8.32 -75.37
CA ALA A 100 -37.80 7.43 -74.45
C ALA A 100 -36.82 6.55 -73.65
N GLU A 101 -35.77 6.03 -74.30
CA GLU A 101 -34.70 5.26 -73.65
C GLU A 101 -33.90 6.11 -72.67
N LEU A 102 -33.50 7.33 -73.06
CA LEU A 102 -32.81 8.26 -72.17
C LEU A 102 -33.68 8.65 -70.96
N HIS A 103 -34.98 8.86 -71.15
CA HIS A 103 -35.91 9.11 -70.05
C HIS A 103 -36.03 7.90 -69.11
N ALA A 104 -36.05 6.68 -69.63
CA ALA A 104 -36.03 5.47 -68.81
C ALA A 104 -34.74 5.37 -67.99
N GLN A 105 -33.58 5.60 -68.61
CA GLN A 105 -32.28 5.60 -67.91
C GLN A 105 -32.21 6.68 -66.82
N ILE A 106 -32.74 7.88 -67.07
CA ILE A 106 -32.82 8.94 -66.06
C ILE A 106 -33.73 8.52 -64.90
N ALA A 107 -34.85 7.85 -65.17
CA ALA A 107 -35.73 7.34 -64.12
C ALA A 107 -35.02 6.29 -63.25
N ASP A 108 -34.31 5.34 -63.86
CA ASP A 108 -33.55 4.30 -63.16
C ASP A 108 -32.44 4.92 -62.29
N MET A 109 -31.64 5.84 -62.84
CA MET A 109 -30.61 6.56 -62.09
C MET A 109 -31.18 7.35 -60.91
N ASN A 110 -32.39 7.92 -61.04
CA ASN A 110 -33.04 8.64 -59.95
C ASN A 110 -33.49 7.69 -58.83
N ILE A 111 -33.95 6.48 -59.17
CA ILE A 111 -34.29 5.45 -58.20
C ILE A 111 -33.03 5.00 -57.45
N GLU A 112 -31.96 4.67 -58.17
CA GLU A 112 -30.67 4.29 -57.58
C GLU A 112 -30.11 5.39 -56.67
N ALA A 113 -30.16 6.66 -57.10
CA ALA A 113 -29.76 7.79 -56.27
C ALA A 113 -30.63 7.93 -55.01
N GLY A 114 -31.94 7.64 -55.10
CA GLY A 114 -32.87 7.60 -53.97
C GLY A 114 -32.53 6.50 -52.96
N ASP A 115 -32.20 5.31 -53.46
CA ASP A 115 -31.81 4.16 -52.65
C ASP A 115 -30.46 4.40 -51.94
N MET A 116 -29.48 4.93 -52.67
CA MET A 116 -28.18 5.31 -52.12
C MET A 116 -28.30 6.38 -51.02
N ARG A 117 -29.14 7.41 -51.23
CA ARG A 117 -29.42 8.41 -50.18
C ARG A 117 -30.09 7.79 -48.96
N SER A 118 -30.97 6.82 -49.16
CA SER A 118 -31.65 6.13 -48.06
C SER A 118 -30.70 5.19 -47.30
N ALA A 119 -29.81 4.50 -48.00
CA ALA A 119 -28.73 3.71 -47.40
C ALA A 119 -27.77 4.60 -46.60
N LEU A 120 -27.35 5.74 -47.17
CA LEU A 120 -26.50 6.70 -46.48
C LEU A 120 -27.14 7.20 -45.18
N ARG A 121 -28.41 7.60 -45.21
CA ARG A 121 -29.13 8.00 -43.98
C ARG A 121 -29.19 6.90 -42.92
N ARG A 122 -29.35 5.63 -43.33
CA ARG A 122 -29.34 4.51 -42.38
C ARG A 122 -27.97 4.32 -41.73
N GLU A 123 -26.90 4.42 -42.51
CA GLU A 123 -25.54 4.35 -41.97
C GLU A 123 -25.21 5.55 -41.09
N GLU A 124 -25.62 6.77 -41.47
CA GLU A 124 -25.49 7.97 -40.63
C GLU A 124 -26.17 7.77 -39.27
N MET A 125 -27.41 7.28 -39.25
CA MET A 125 -28.11 6.96 -37.99
C MET A 125 -27.37 5.90 -37.17
N LYS A 126 -26.85 4.83 -37.79
CA LYS A 126 -26.05 3.82 -37.09
C LYS A 126 -24.76 4.42 -36.52
N THR A 127 -24.07 5.27 -37.27
CA THR A 127 -22.84 5.91 -36.80
C THR A 127 -23.11 6.82 -35.61
N GLU A 128 -24.24 7.55 -35.61
CA GLU A 128 -24.61 8.39 -34.49
C GLU A 128 -25.01 7.56 -33.26
N GLN A 129 -25.75 6.47 -33.45
CA GLN A 129 -26.04 5.51 -32.39
C GLN A 129 -24.75 4.92 -31.78
N LEU A 130 -23.80 4.49 -32.62
CA LEU A 130 -22.51 3.96 -32.16
C LEU A 130 -21.67 5.01 -31.43
N LYS A 131 -21.63 6.26 -31.91
CA LYS A 131 -20.96 7.37 -31.20
C LYS A 131 -21.59 7.62 -29.84
N SER A 132 -22.92 7.61 -29.75
CA SER A 132 -23.62 7.79 -28.47
C SER A 132 -23.32 6.65 -27.49
N ALA A 133 -23.32 5.40 -27.97
CA ALA A 133 -22.99 4.21 -27.17
C ALA A 133 -21.53 4.22 -26.71
N LEU A 134 -20.60 4.65 -27.58
CA LEU A 134 -19.19 4.82 -27.22
C LEU A 134 -19.03 5.89 -26.14
N ALA A 135 -19.69 7.04 -26.28
CA ALA A 135 -19.64 8.10 -25.29
C ALA A 135 -20.23 7.68 -23.93
N THR A 136 -21.26 6.83 -23.90
CA THR A 136 -21.78 6.26 -22.64
C THR A 136 -20.80 5.26 -22.03
N ALA A 137 -20.22 4.37 -22.84
CA ALA A 137 -19.23 3.41 -22.37
C ALA A 137 -17.97 4.12 -21.80
N ASP A 138 -17.51 5.18 -22.45
CA ASP A 138 -16.38 5.99 -21.96
C ASP A 138 -16.69 6.65 -20.61
N ARG A 139 -17.91 7.14 -20.40
CA ARG A 139 -18.33 7.69 -19.09
C ARG A 139 -18.36 6.61 -18.02
N GLU A 140 -18.87 5.42 -18.33
CA GLU A 140 -18.89 4.28 -17.40
C GLU A 140 -17.47 3.82 -17.05
N ILE A 141 -16.57 3.74 -18.02
CA ILE A 141 -15.16 3.38 -17.79
C ILE A 141 -14.50 4.41 -16.88
N ARG A 142 -14.68 5.71 -17.13
CA ARG A 142 -14.16 6.77 -16.26
C ARG A 142 -14.73 6.68 -14.85
N GLY A 143 -16.02 6.36 -14.70
CA GLY A 143 -16.63 6.10 -13.40
C GLY A 143 -15.96 4.93 -12.67
N LYS A 144 -15.79 3.79 -13.35
CA LYS A 144 -15.11 2.61 -12.77
C LYS A 144 -13.66 2.89 -12.40
N VAL A 145 -12.93 3.69 -13.18
CA VAL A 145 -11.55 4.08 -12.85
C VAL A 145 -11.51 4.92 -11.57
N ALA A 146 -12.43 5.90 -11.42
CA ALA A 146 -12.54 6.68 -10.19
C ALA A 146 -12.89 5.78 -8.99
N ASP A 147 -13.82 4.84 -9.14
CA ASP A 147 -14.16 3.87 -8.09
C ASP A 147 -12.93 3.02 -7.70
N ILE A 148 -12.15 2.55 -8.68
CA ILE A 148 -10.92 1.80 -8.45
C ILE A 148 -9.89 2.64 -7.67
N GLU A 149 -9.73 3.93 -7.98
CA GLU A 149 -8.84 4.83 -7.24
C GLU A 149 -9.29 5.01 -5.79
N THR A 150 -10.59 5.16 -5.54
CA THR A 150 -11.13 5.25 -4.17
C THR A 150 -10.93 3.95 -3.39
N LEU A 151 -11.14 2.80 -4.04
CA LEU A 151 -10.91 1.48 -3.43
C LEU A 151 -9.43 1.27 -3.10
N HIS A 152 -8.51 1.62 -3.99
CA HIS A 152 -7.07 1.56 -3.71
C HIS A 152 -6.69 2.47 -2.53
N SER A 153 -7.21 3.70 -2.49
CA SER A 153 -6.96 4.62 -1.37
C SER A 153 -7.46 4.04 -0.04
N ARG A 154 -8.63 3.38 -0.05
CA ARG A 154 -9.18 2.69 1.12
C ARG A 154 -8.36 1.47 1.53
N ILE A 155 -7.86 0.69 0.57
CA ILE A 155 -6.97 -0.45 0.83
C ILE A 155 -5.69 0.05 1.50
N ASN A 156 -5.03 1.07 0.94
CA ASN A 156 -3.81 1.64 1.52
C ASN A 156 -4.04 2.17 2.94
N HIS A 157 -5.20 2.78 3.20
CA HIS A 157 -5.56 3.22 4.54
C HIS A 157 -5.74 2.04 5.51
N LEU A 158 -6.44 0.98 5.10
CA LEU A 158 -6.60 -0.23 5.91
C LEU A 158 -5.27 -0.96 6.15
N GLU A 159 -4.35 -0.94 5.18
CA GLU A 159 -3.01 -1.48 5.34
C GLU A 159 -2.21 -0.69 6.40
N ALA A 160 -2.27 0.65 6.37
CA ALA A 160 -1.64 1.49 7.38
C ALA A 160 -2.24 1.27 8.78
N ASP A 161 -3.57 1.11 8.88
CA ASP A 161 -4.24 0.78 10.13
C ASP A 161 -3.82 -0.60 10.65
N LEU A 162 -3.71 -1.60 9.76
CA LEU A 162 -3.24 -2.94 10.11
C LEU A 162 -1.79 -2.91 10.63
N ASP A 163 -0.90 -2.16 9.99
CA ASP A 163 0.47 -2.03 10.45
C ASP A 163 0.56 -1.31 11.81
N THR A 164 -0.29 -0.31 12.03
CA THR A 164 -0.45 0.33 13.34
C THR A 164 -0.91 -0.68 14.39
N MET A 165 -1.93 -1.49 14.09
CA MET A 165 -2.41 -2.55 15.00
C MET A 165 -1.36 -3.63 15.26
N LYS A 166 -0.53 -3.99 14.28
CA LYS A 166 0.59 -4.93 14.48
C LYS A 166 1.65 -4.35 15.43
N ILE A 167 1.96 -3.06 15.32
CA ILE A 167 2.88 -2.38 16.24
C ILE A 167 2.27 -2.36 17.65
N ASP A 168 0.99 -2.04 17.78
CA ASP A 168 0.29 -2.07 19.08
C ASP A 168 0.26 -3.48 19.70
N LEU A 169 0.11 -4.52 18.88
CA LEU A 169 0.15 -5.90 19.35
C LEU A 169 1.56 -6.26 19.82
N ALA A 170 2.60 -5.92 19.05
CA ALA A 170 3.99 -6.15 19.45
C ALA A 170 4.36 -5.39 20.73
N THR A 171 3.95 -4.13 20.87
CA THR A 171 4.15 -3.37 22.12
C THR A 171 3.42 -4.03 23.29
N ARG A 172 2.16 -4.47 23.11
CA ARG A 172 1.45 -5.23 24.14
C ARG A 172 2.16 -6.53 24.53
N ASP A 173 2.69 -7.28 23.57
CA ASP A 173 3.47 -8.50 23.86
C ASP A 173 4.73 -8.18 24.67
N THR A 174 5.45 -7.09 24.37
CA THR A 174 6.60 -6.67 25.20
C THR A 174 6.17 -6.28 26.62
N THR A 175 5.02 -5.61 26.79
CA THR A 175 4.49 -5.30 28.12
C THR A 175 4.05 -6.55 28.87
N MET A 176 3.48 -7.53 28.17
CA MET A 176 3.08 -8.80 28.75
C MET A 176 4.30 -9.58 29.24
N GLU A 177 5.37 -9.62 28.45
CA GLU A 177 6.62 -10.29 28.84
C GLU A 177 7.31 -9.58 30.01
N ASN A 178 7.31 -8.25 30.03
CA ASN A 178 7.79 -7.47 31.17
C ASN A 178 6.98 -7.80 32.45
N LEU A 179 5.64 -7.77 32.37
CA LEU A 179 4.78 -8.15 33.51
C LEU A 179 5.01 -9.59 33.94
N LYS A 180 5.22 -10.53 33.01
CA LYS A 180 5.57 -11.92 33.31
C LYS A 180 6.86 -12.02 34.10
N SER A 181 7.91 -11.34 33.66
CA SER A 181 9.20 -11.30 34.37
C SER A 181 9.06 -10.70 35.77
N ARG A 182 8.26 -9.63 35.92
CA ARG A 182 8.01 -9.01 37.22
C ARG A 182 7.20 -9.92 38.15
N ILE A 183 6.21 -10.64 37.63
CA ILE A 183 5.49 -11.68 38.38
C ILE A 183 6.44 -12.80 38.80
N GLY A 184 7.37 -13.21 37.93
CA GLY A 184 8.44 -14.17 38.25
C GLY A 184 9.27 -13.70 39.44
N ASN A 185 9.83 -12.49 39.36
CA ASN A 185 10.64 -11.90 40.42
C ASN A 185 9.87 -11.79 41.76
N LEU A 186 8.61 -11.35 41.72
CA LEU A 186 7.76 -11.27 42.92
C LEU A 186 7.44 -12.65 43.51
N LYS A 187 7.32 -13.69 42.67
CA LYS A 187 7.15 -15.07 43.15
C LYS A 187 8.42 -15.58 43.83
N ASP A 188 9.59 -15.32 43.24
CA ASP A 188 10.87 -15.71 43.82
C ASP A 188 11.13 -14.98 45.15
N GLU A 189 10.81 -13.68 45.22
CA GLU A 189 10.89 -12.89 46.45
C GLU A 189 9.92 -13.42 47.52
N ARG A 190 8.67 -13.73 47.15
CA ARG A 190 7.70 -14.37 48.05
C ARG A 190 8.23 -15.70 48.57
N ASP A 191 8.85 -16.51 47.73
CA ASP A 191 9.33 -17.84 48.12
C ASP A 191 10.58 -17.74 49.03
N LYS A 192 11.47 -16.77 48.79
CA LYS A 192 12.56 -16.40 49.71
C LYS A 192 12.01 -15.96 51.06
N LEU A 193 11.08 -15.00 51.08
CA LEU A 193 10.46 -14.51 52.32
C LEU A 193 9.75 -15.63 53.09
N ARG A 194 9.14 -16.59 52.39
CA ARG A 194 8.53 -17.77 53.03
C ARG A 194 9.56 -18.68 53.67
N GLU A 195 10.71 -18.91 53.03
CA GLU A 195 11.78 -19.70 53.64
C GLU A 195 12.45 -18.95 54.81
N ASP A 196 12.62 -17.63 54.70
CA ASP A 196 13.12 -16.78 55.79
C ASP A 196 12.16 -16.82 57.00
N ILE A 197 10.84 -16.72 56.78
CA ILE A 197 9.84 -16.87 57.84
C ILE A 197 9.93 -18.27 58.48
N LYS A 198 10.12 -19.32 57.68
CA LYS A 198 10.23 -20.68 58.18
C LYS A 198 11.51 -20.89 59.01
N THR A 199 12.65 -20.39 58.55
CA THR A 199 13.91 -20.46 59.29
C THR A 199 13.86 -19.63 60.57
N ALA A 200 13.29 -18.41 60.52
CA ALA A 200 13.04 -17.58 61.69
C ALA A 200 12.07 -18.26 62.68
N SER A 201 11.04 -18.95 62.19
CA SER A 201 10.13 -19.74 63.05
C SER A 201 10.85 -20.91 63.71
N GLN A 202 11.74 -21.61 63.00
CA GLN A 202 12.55 -22.68 63.57
C GLN A 202 13.54 -22.17 64.61
N SER A 203 14.19 -21.02 64.36
CA SER A 203 15.11 -20.41 65.32
C SER A 203 14.37 -19.89 66.55
N ALA A 204 13.19 -19.28 66.39
CA ALA A 204 12.33 -18.88 67.49
C ALA A 204 11.93 -20.08 68.37
N LYS A 205 11.50 -21.20 67.77
CA LYS A 205 11.22 -22.44 68.51
C LYS A 205 12.46 -22.98 69.23
N ALA A 206 13.63 -22.93 68.59
CA ALA A 206 14.88 -23.37 69.21
C ALA A 206 15.27 -22.49 70.41
N LEU A 207 15.08 -21.16 70.31
CA LEU A 207 15.28 -20.22 71.40
C LEU A 207 14.26 -20.43 72.53
N GLU A 208 13.00 -20.71 72.20
CA GLU A 208 11.95 -21.01 73.19
C GLU A 208 12.28 -22.29 73.98
N VAL A 209 12.76 -23.35 73.30
CA VAL A 209 13.24 -24.57 73.97
C VAL A 209 14.46 -24.28 74.85
N ARG A 210 15.38 -23.42 74.40
CA ARG A 210 16.53 -23.01 75.23
C ARG A 210 16.07 -22.21 76.46
N LEU A 211 15.14 -21.27 76.28
CA LEU A 211 14.56 -20.49 77.37
C LEU A 211 13.87 -21.40 78.38
N SER A 212 13.03 -22.33 77.92
CA SER A 212 12.37 -23.32 78.79
C SER A 212 13.38 -24.18 79.57
N ARG A 213 14.51 -24.55 78.97
CA ARG A 213 15.59 -25.27 79.67
C ARG A 213 16.27 -24.39 80.72
N GLU A 214 16.57 -23.12 80.41
CA GLU A 214 17.15 -22.19 81.38
C GLU A 214 16.16 -21.88 82.51
N GLU A 215 14.88 -21.64 82.21
CA GLU A 215 13.82 -21.49 83.21
C GLU A 215 13.71 -22.74 84.09
N GLY A 216 13.82 -23.94 83.51
CA GLY A 216 13.90 -25.19 84.25
C GLY A 216 15.11 -25.26 85.19
N ARG A 217 16.30 -24.82 84.74
CA ARG A 217 17.50 -24.72 85.58
C ARG A 217 17.35 -23.67 86.67
N VAL A 218 16.78 -22.51 86.38
CA VAL A 218 16.48 -21.46 87.36
C VAL A 218 15.53 -22.02 88.42
N ARG A 219 14.43 -22.68 88.05
CA ARG A 219 13.53 -23.34 89.01
C ARG A 219 14.23 -24.40 89.85
N GLN A 220 15.14 -25.18 89.27
CA GLN A 220 15.95 -26.15 90.01
C GLN A 220 16.90 -25.45 91.00
N LEU A 221 17.55 -24.37 90.59
CA LEU A 221 18.41 -23.55 91.45
C LEU A 221 17.60 -22.88 92.56
N GLU A 222 16.42 -22.35 92.28
CA GLU A 222 15.47 -21.83 93.28
C GLU A 222 15.03 -22.92 94.26
N THR A 223 14.76 -24.14 93.78
CA THR A 223 14.41 -25.28 94.63
C THR A 223 15.59 -25.70 95.51
N ARG A 224 16.82 -25.66 94.99
CA ARG A 224 18.03 -25.90 95.78
C ARG A 224 18.24 -24.79 96.81
N LEU A 225 18.09 -23.54 96.42
CA LEU A 225 18.22 -22.38 97.30
C LEU A 225 17.19 -22.41 98.41
N THR A 226 15.92 -22.67 98.10
CA THR A 226 14.86 -22.84 99.11
C THR A 226 15.14 -24.02 100.04
N ARG A 227 15.70 -25.13 99.54
CA ARG A 227 16.11 -26.26 100.37
C ARG A 227 17.33 -25.94 101.24
N GLU A 228 18.30 -25.20 100.74
CA GLU A 228 19.44 -24.70 101.52
C GLU A 228 19.00 -23.68 102.56
N LEU A 229 18.06 -22.80 102.24
CA LEU A 229 17.44 -21.87 103.17
C LEU A 229 16.66 -22.61 104.26
N ALA A 230 15.88 -23.64 103.91
CA ALA A 230 15.21 -24.50 104.87
C ALA A 230 16.23 -25.25 105.76
N GLY A 231 17.29 -25.80 105.16
CA GLY A 231 18.38 -26.43 105.91
C GLY A 231 19.18 -25.45 106.79
N SER A 232 19.33 -24.19 106.36
CA SER A 232 19.91 -23.12 107.18
C SER A 232 18.97 -22.76 108.32
N ALA A 233 17.68 -22.59 108.06
CA ALA A 233 16.68 -22.35 109.10
C ALA A 233 16.62 -23.50 110.11
N ASP A 234 16.75 -24.76 109.68
CA ASP A 234 16.85 -25.92 110.58
C ASP A 234 18.14 -25.89 111.41
N LYS A 235 19.26 -25.49 110.82
CA LYS A 235 20.53 -25.28 111.55
C LYS A 235 20.42 -24.11 112.53
N ASP A 236 19.80 -23.01 112.14
CA ASP A 236 19.55 -21.84 112.98
C ASP A 236 18.61 -22.21 114.13
N ASN A 237 17.54 -22.97 113.87
CA ASN A 237 16.67 -23.55 114.90
C ASN A 237 17.43 -24.51 115.82
N ALA A 238 18.34 -25.34 115.29
CA ALA A 238 19.18 -26.21 116.09
C ALA A 238 20.17 -25.41 116.95
N ILE A 239 20.74 -24.32 116.41
CA ILE A 239 21.58 -23.38 117.13
C ILE A 239 20.76 -22.68 118.21
N GLU A 240 19.54 -22.23 117.94
CA GLU A 240 18.64 -21.64 118.94
C GLU A 240 18.31 -22.64 120.05
N ARG A 241 18.01 -23.91 119.72
CA ARG A 241 17.83 -24.97 120.72
C ARG A 241 19.10 -25.19 121.54
N ARG A 242 20.28 -25.21 120.91
CA ARG A 242 21.58 -25.31 121.59
C ARG A 242 21.86 -24.09 122.45
N ILE A 243 21.48 -22.88 122.02
CA ILE A 243 21.58 -21.64 122.79
C ILE A 243 20.62 -21.69 123.99
N ALA A 244 19.42 -22.23 123.83
CA ALA A 244 18.46 -22.44 124.91
C ALA A 244 18.92 -23.54 125.90
N GLU A 245 19.57 -24.60 125.41
CA GLU A 245 20.25 -25.58 126.27
C GLU A 245 21.43 -24.94 127.01
N ILE A 246 22.26 -24.15 126.32
CA ILE A 246 23.37 -23.41 126.92
C ILE A 246 22.85 -22.39 127.94
N SER A 247 21.74 -21.70 127.70
CA SER A 247 21.16 -20.77 128.68
C SER A 247 20.63 -21.50 129.90
N ARG A 248 19.90 -22.62 129.73
CA ARG A 248 19.49 -23.49 130.84
C ARG A 248 20.66 -24.07 131.61
N LEU A 249 21.73 -24.48 130.93
CA LEU A 249 22.97 -24.94 131.56
C LEU A 249 23.69 -23.79 132.29
N ARG A 250 23.69 -22.59 131.72
CA ARG A 250 24.26 -21.39 132.35
C ARG A 250 23.47 -20.98 133.59
N ASP A 251 22.15 -21.13 133.58
CA ASP A 251 21.30 -20.87 134.75
C ASP A 251 21.46 -21.98 135.81
N LYS A 252 21.61 -23.25 135.43
CA LYS A 252 22.02 -24.34 136.33
C LYS A 252 23.40 -24.13 136.95
N VAL A 253 24.35 -23.60 136.18
CA VAL A 253 25.68 -23.22 136.68
C VAL A 253 25.55 -22.04 137.64
N LYS A 254 24.69 -21.05 137.36
CA LYS A 254 24.42 -19.95 138.29
C LYS A 254 23.84 -20.43 139.63
N THR A 255 22.85 -21.31 139.62
CA THR A 255 22.27 -21.86 140.86
C THR A 255 23.29 -22.70 141.65
N LEU A 256 24.13 -23.48 140.97
CA LEU A 256 25.22 -24.23 141.61
C LEU A 256 26.36 -23.33 142.11
N THR A 257 26.57 -22.15 141.50
CA THR A 257 27.54 -21.15 142.00
C THR A 257 27.01 -20.33 143.18
N THR A 258 25.70 -20.23 143.36
CA THR A 258 25.12 -19.61 144.57
C THR A 258 25.13 -20.59 145.75
N GLU A 259 24.91 -21.88 145.52
CA GLU A 259 25.02 -22.92 146.56
C GLU A 259 26.48 -23.17 146.99
N ASN A 260 27.46 -23.04 146.09
CA ASN A 260 28.90 -23.11 146.44
C ASN A 260 29.46 -21.84 147.11
N LYS A 261 28.71 -20.73 147.14
CA LYS A 261 29.14 -19.47 147.79
C LYS A 261 28.86 -19.42 149.29
N GLU A 262 28.03 -20.30 149.83
CA GLU A 262 27.75 -20.40 151.27
C GLU A 262 28.64 -21.42 152.00
N ALA A 263 29.32 -22.32 151.28
CA ALA A 263 30.13 -23.40 151.86
C ALA A 263 31.66 -23.23 151.80
N VAL A 264 32.21 -22.18 151.17
CA VAL A 264 33.69 -22.03 150.99
C VAL A 264 34.20 -20.64 151.33
N LYS A 265 33.81 -20.11 152.50
CA LYS A 265 34.45 -18.95 153.16
C LYS A 265 35.28 -19.37 154.39
N ALA A 266 35.97 -20.51 154.25
CA ALA A 266 37.09 -20.92 155.08
C ALA A 266 38.24 -21.42 154.16
N VAL A 267 39.40 -20.78 154.31
CA VAL A 267 40.74 -21.14 153.83
C VAL A 267 41.17 -20.69 152.41
N ARG A 268 42.33 -20.04 152.43
CA ARG A 268 43.13 -19.40 151.38
C ARG A 268 44.04 -20.39 150.63
N SER A 269 44.55 -19.91 149.49
CA SER A 269 45.96 -19.91 149.05
C SER A 269 46.34 -20.67 147.76
N THR A 270 47.15 -19.99 146.93
CA THR A 270 47.92 -20.43 145.75
C THR A 270 47.11 -20.70 144.46
N GLY A 271 47.47 -20.34 143.22
CA GLY A 271 48.65 -19.71 142.62
C GLY A 271 48.97 -20.37 141.26
N LEU A 272 48.86 -19.60 140.14
CA LEU A 272 49.54 -19.75 138.81
C LEU A 272 49.15 -20.97 137.91
N ALA A 273 49.14 -20.97 136.56
CA ALA A 273 49.32 -19.99 135.49
C ALA A 273 49.01 -20.60 134.09
N ARG A 274 48.73 -19.73 133.09
CA ARG A 274 49.01 -19.82 131.62
C ARG A 274 48.20 -20.81 130.74
N THR A 275 47.86 -20.56 129.45
CA THR A 275 48.27 -19.61 128.38
C THR A 275 47.21 -19.63 127.24
N ILE A 276 46.73 -18.51 126.65
CA ILE A 276 47.21 -17.75 125.44
C ILE A 276 47.07 -18.57 124.12
N ALA A 277 46.61 -18.13 122.93
CA ALA A 277 46.10 -16.92 122.26
C ALA A 277 45.47 -17.40 120.91
N ALA A 278 44.40 -16.83 120.34
CA ALA A 278 44.26 -15.60 119.53
C ALA A 278 45.17 -15.44 118.29
N SER A 279 44.56 -15.36 117.10
CA SER A 279 44.95 -14.56 115.90
C SER A 279 43.81 -14.71 114.86
N ARG A 280 43.12 -13.67 114.33
CA ARG A 280 43.54 -12.55 113.44
C ARG A 280 44.14 -13.06 112.11
N LEU A 281 43.97 -12.50 110.91
CA LEU A 281 43.22 -11.39 110.29
C LEU A 281 43.49 -11.51 108.76
N ALA A 282 42.49 -11.24 107.90
CA ALA A 282 42.56 -10.39 106.67
C ALA A 282 43.60 -10.75 105.52
N PRO A 283 43.82 -9.89 104.49
CA PRO A 283 42.99 -9.62 103.29
C PRO A 283 43.81 -9.42 101.95
N ARG A 284 43.14 -8.86 100.90
CA ARG A 284 43.70 -8.05 99.77
C ARG A 284 44.48 -8.83 98.67
N ARG A 285 44.60 -8.40 97.40
CA ARG A 285 44.47 -7.10 96.70
C ARG A 285 44.34 -7.30 95.17
N SER A 286 43.93 -6.23 94.50
CA SER A 286 44.02 -5.87 93.06
C SER A 286 45.39 -6.03 92.39
N ASP A 287 45.42 -6.13 91.06
CA ASP A 287 46.42 -5.44 90.23
C ASP A 287 45.94 -5.15 88.79
N LYS A 288 46.38 -3.97 88.28
CA LYS A 288 46.28 -3.49 86.89
C LYS A 288 47.57 -3.86 86.15
N VAL A 289 47.50 -4.17 84.85
CA VAL A 289 48.65 -4.20 83.93
C VAL A 289 48.25 -3.57 82.57
N ALA A 290 49.24 -2.88 81.98
CA ALA A 290 49.22 -2.05 80.78
C ALA A 290 49.35 -2.89 79.45
N PRO A 291 49.37 -2.26 78.24
CA PRO A 291 48.92 -2.84 76.96
C PRO A 291 50.01 -3.57 76.13
N PRO A 292 49.62 -4.40 75.14
CA PRO A 292 50.52 -5.01 74.15
C PRO A 292 50.42 -4.34 72.73
N PRO A 293 51.26 -4.76 71.76
CA PRO A 293 51.75 -3.94 70.64
C PRO A 293 50.89 -3.99 69.36
N ILE A 294 51.25 -3.11 68.42
CA ILE A 294 50.63 -2.83 67.12
C ILE A 294 50.39 -4.11 66.30
N ASP A 295 49.16 -4.23 65.78
CA ASP A 295 48.59 -5.44 65.18
C ASP A 295 48.56 -5.32 63.64
N ILE A 296 49.31 -6.18 62.95
CA ILE A 296 49.35 -6.30 61.48
C ILE A 296 47.93 -6.58 60.93
N ALA A 297 47.04 -7.15 61.75
CA ALA A 297 45.64 -7.38 61.41
C ALA A 297 44.84 -6.08 61.20
N ALA A 298 45.18 -4.98 61.89
CA ALA A 298 44.48 -3.71 61.75
C ALA A 298 44.78 -3.03 60.40
N LEU A 299 46.01 -3.16 59.90
CA LEU A 299 46.41 -2.63 58.59
C LEU A 299 45.77 -3.43 57.44
N GLU A 300 45.60 -4.75 57.61
CA GLU A 300 44.86 -5.59 56.65
C GLU A 300 43.38 -5.22 56.56
N GLU A 301 42.75 -4.94 57.71
CA GLU A 301 41.35 -4.55 57.78
C GLU A 301 41.12 -3.16 57.16
N ASP A 302 42.02 -2.20 57.42
CA ASP A 302 41.98 -0.87 56.82
C ASP A 302 42.20 -0.91 55.30
N VAL A 303 43.12 -1.71 54.79
CA VAL A 303 43.34 -1.87 53.33
C VAL A 303 42.14 -2.53 52.65
N ARG A 304 41.51 -3.53 53.29
CA ARG A 304 40.30 -4.16 52.76
C ARG A 304 39.11 -3.20 52.73
N ASN A 305 38.90 -2.45 53.81
CA ASN A 305 37.80 -1.49 53.90
C ASN A 305 38.00 -0.30 52.94
N GLN A 306 39.23 0.17 52.75
CA GLN A 306 39.54 1.21 51.77
C GLN A 306 39.41 0.69 50.33
N GLY A 307 39.79 -0.56 50.07
CA GLY A 307 39.63 -1.20 48.76
C GLY A 307 38.18 -1.41 48.33
N THR A 308 37.30 -1.83 49.25
CA THR A 308 35.86 -1.96 48.95
C THR A 308 35.21 -0.60 48.71
N ALA A 309 35.50 0.40 49.55
CA ALA A 309 34.97 1.76 49.38
C ALA A 309 35.47 2.44 48.09
N LEU A 310 36.73 2.23 47.70
CA LEU A 310 37.28 2.76 46.46
C LEU A 310 36.69 2.06 45.23
N SER A 311 36.48 0.74 45.27
CA SER A 311 35.82 0.00 44.20
C SER A 311 34.38 0.47 43.98
N GLU A 312 33.64 0.75 45.05
CA GLU A 312 32.28 1.30 44.94
C GLU A 312 32.30 2.72 44.35
N ARG A 313 33.25 3.57 44.76
CA ARG A 313 33.41 4.94 44.22
C ARG A 313 33.83 4.95 42.75
N LEU A 314 34.71 4.04 42.32
CA LEU A 314 35.06 3.88 40.90
C LEU A 314 33.86 3.43 40.05
N MET A 315 33.04 2.53 40.57
CA MET A 315 31.83 2.07 39.87
C MET A 315 30.73 3.14 39.83
N ALA A 316 30.69 4.05 40.81
CA ALA A 316 29.74 5.16 40.88
C ALA A 316 30.18 6.41 40.08
N ALA A 317 31.49 6.60 39.85
CA ALA A 317 32.03 7.73 39.12
C ALA A 317 31.73 7.63 37.61
N LYS A 318 30.72 8.36 37.14
CA LYS A 318 30.32 8.42 35.72
C LYS A 318 30.92 9.60 34.93
N THR A 319 31.65 10.51 35.58
CA THR A 319 32.27 11.70 34.98
C THR A 319 33.69 11.95 35.54
N GLY A 320 34.57 12.51 34.71
CA GLY A 320 36.02 12.64 34.99
C GLY A 320 36.43 13.75 35.97
N GLU A 321 35.50 14.39 36.69
CA GLU A 321 35.81 15.50 37.61
C GLU A 321 36.63 15.06 38.84
N ASN A 322 36.49 13.81 39.27
CA ASN A 322 37.20 13.25 40.44
C ASN A 322 38.37 12.34 40.07
N ASP A 323 38.75 12.27 38.79
CA ASP A 323 39.76 11.33 38.30
C ASP A 323 41.15 11.54 38.91
N ALA A 324 41.55 12.80 39.14
CA ALA A 324 42.81 13.12 39.79
C ALA A 324 42.87 12.68 41.26
N ALA A 325 41.76 12.86 42.00
CA ALA A 325 41.65 12.44 43.40
C ALA A 325 41.57 10.91 43.53
N LEU A 326 40.83 10.25 42.63
CA LEU A 326 40.73 8.79 42.58
C LEU A 326 42.09 8.16 42.24
N ARG A 327 42.86 8.74 41.31
CA ARG A 327 44.22 8.29 41.02
C ARG A 327 45.16 8.42 42.22
N GLU A 328 44.99 9.45 43.04
CA GLU A 328 45.76 9.62 44.27
C GLU A 328 45.37 8.58 45.35
N GLU A 329 44.08 8.37 45.59
CA GLU A 329 43.60 7.33 46.52
C GLU A 329 44.02 5.92 46.06
N MET A 330 44.01 5.65 44.75
CA MET A 330 44.51 4.40 44.17
C MET A 330 46.01 4.22 44.36
N ALA A 331 46.80 5.27 44.16
CA ALA A 331 48.25 5.24 44.38
C ALA A 331 48.59 5.00 45.86
N ASP A 332 47.83 5.60 46.79
CA ASP A 332 47.98 5.35 48.22
C ASP A 332 47.62 3.93 48.61
N LEU A 333 46.50 3.40 48.11
CA LEU A 333 46.11 2.00 48.37
C LEU A 333 47.13 1.01 47.80
N ALA A 334 47.63 1.26 46.58
CA ALA A 334 48.67 0.46 45.96
C ALA A 334 49.96 0.48 46.80
N SER A 335 50.35 1.65 47.32
CA SER A 335 51.53 1.75 48.18
C SER A 335 51.40 0.90 49.44
N LYS A 336 50.26 0.95 50.12
CA LYS A 336 49.98 0.15 51.33
C LYS A 336 49.94 -1.35 51.04
N MET A 337 49.39 -1.77 49.90
CA MET A 337 49.43 -3.17 49.47
C MET A 337 50.86 -3.66 49.20
N ILE A 338 51.71 -2.83 48.59
CA ILE A 338 53.11 -3.15 48.35
C ILE A 338 53.89 -3.24 49.67
N VAL A 339 53.61 -2.37 50.65
CA VAL A 339 54.17 -2.45 52.01
C VAL A 339 53.69 -3.72 52.74
N LEU A 340 52.39 -4.03 52.67
CA LEU A 340 51.83 -5.24 53.28
C LEU A 340 52.42 -6.53 52.68
N THR A 341 52.68 -6.53 51.37
CA THR A 341 53.32 -7.66 50.70
C THR A 341 54.80 -7.77 51.05
N ALA A 342 55.53 -6.65 51.10
CA ALA A 342 56.93 -6.62 51.53
C ALA A 342 57.10 -7.07 53.00
N THR A 343 56.22 -6.62 53.91
CA THR A 343 56.23 -7.02 55.32
C THR A 343 55.84 -8.48 55.53
N ARG A 344 54.93 -9.02 54.71
CA ARG A 344 54.54 -10.44 54.74
C ARG A 344 55.60 -11.38 54.16
N GLU A 345 56.31 -10.95 53.12
CA GLU A 345 57.41 -11.70 52.50
C GLU A 345 58.73 -11.57 53.27
N GLY A 346 58.84 -10.56 54.15
CA GLY A 346 60.00 -10.33 55.02
C GLY A 346 61.25 -9.86 54.28
N ALA A 347 62.41 -9.94 54.94
CA ALA A 347 63.69 -9.42 54.44
C ALA A 347 64.20 -10.04 53.12
N GLY A 348 63.56 -11.11 52.62
CA GLY A 348 63.87 -11.76 51.34
C GLY A 348 62.98 -11.32 50.18
N SER A 349 62.11 -10.33 50.35
CA SER A 349 61.18 -9.90 49.30
C SER A 349 61.92 -9.16 48.17
N PRO A 350 61.72 -9.55 46.90
CA PRO A 350 62.29 -8.86 45.74
C PRO A 350 61.78 -7.41 45.58
N VAL A 351 60.73 -7.04 46.32
CA VAL A 351 60.18 -5.67 46.36
C VAL A 351 61.22 -4.67 46.88
N HIS A 352 62.05 -5.05 47.86
CA HIS A 352 63.10 -4.16 48.39
C HIS A 352 64.17 -3.86 47.34
N ASP A 353 64.58 -4.86 46.56
CA ASP A 353 65.56 -4.72 45.47
C ASP A 353 64.99 -3.89 44.30
N LEU A 354 63.71 -4.09 43.96
CA LEU A 354 63.01 -3.35 42.91
C LEU A 354 62.84 -1.86 43.26
N ILE A 355 62.59 -1.53 44.52
CA ILE A 355 62.49 -0.13 44.98
C ILE A 355 63.89 0.51 45.02
N ALA A 356 64.93 -0.25 45.35
CA ALA A 356 66.30 0.24 45.41
C ALA A 356 66.93 0.49 44.02
N THR A 357 66.45 -0.17 42.96
CA THR A 357 66.96 -0.02 41.59
C THR A 357 66.35 1.15 40.81
N ILE A 358 65.33 1.82 41.34
CA ILE A 358 64.67 2.95 40.68
C ILE A 358 65.46 4.24 40.97
N ASP A 359 65.99 4.85 39.91
CA ASP A 359 66.86 6.03 39.97
C ASP A 359 66.05 7.30 40.37
N PRO A 360 66.39 8.01 41.46
CA PRO A 360 65.59 9.12 41.99
C PRO A 360 65.53 10.37 41.09
N ALA A 361 66.28 10.40 39.99
CA ALA A 361 66.35 11.52 39.05
C ALA A 361 65.42 11.37 37.82
N LEU A 362 64.71 10.25 37.68
CA LEU A 362 63.75 10.01 36.58
C LEU A 362 62.30 10.41 36.91
N ASP A 363 62.04 10.89 38.13
CA ASP A 363 60.70 11.28 38.60
C ASP A 363 60.49 12.79 38.49
N GLY A 364 59.89 13.24 37.39
CA GLY A 364 59.50 14.64 37.16
C GLY A 364 58.22 15.09 37.89
N ASP A 365 57.72 14.32 38.85
CA ASP A 365 56.50 14.62 39.59
C ASP A 365 56.67 14.12 41.04
N GLU A 366 56.42 14.96 42.05
CA GLU A 366 56.62 14.69 43.49
C GLU A 366 55.68 13.60 44.07
N ARG A 367 55.18 12.69 43.22
CA ARG A 367 54.06 11.79 43.50
C ARG A 367 54.28 10.37 42.97
N SER A 368 55.51 9.93 42.75
CA SER A 368 55.78 8.56 42.29
C SER A 368 55.44 7.50 43.35
N LEU A 369 54.92 6.36 42.90
CA LEU A 369 54.51 5.25 43.77
C LEU A 369 55.70 4.68 44.56
N ALA A 370 56.88 4.61 43.93
CA ALA A 370 58.11 4.10 44.54
C ALA A 370 58.54 4.95 45.75
N GLN A 371 58.42 6.28 45.65
CA GLN A 371 58.73 7.19 46.75
C GLN A 371 57.74 7.06 47.91
N ARG A 372 56.43 6.88 47.63
CA ARG A 372 55.40 6.66 48.66
C ARG A 372 55.65 5.35 49.42
N VAL A 373 55.97 4.26 48.72
CA VAL A 373 56.30 2.97 49.34
C VAL A 373 57.56 3.09 50.22
N ARG A 374 58.62 3.73 49.73
CA ARG A 374 59.86 3.94 50.50
C ARG A 374 59.63 4.74 51.78
N GLY A 375 58.75 5.76 51.73
CA GLY A 375 58.38 6.56 52.91
C GLY A 375 57.57 5.78 53.95
N GLN A 376 56.80 4.76 53.55
CA GLN A 376 56.03 3.92 54.47
C GLN A 376 56.87 2.78 55.05
N ILE A 377 57.71 2.12 54.26
CA ILE A 377 58.65 1.09 54.77
C ILE A 377 59.61 1.69 55.81
N ASN A 378 60.15 2.88 55.55
CA ASN A 378 61.02 3.58 56.51
C ASN A 378 60.30 4.04 57.80
N ARG A 379 58.96 4.14 57.79
CA ARG A 379 58.14 4.42 58.98
C ARG A 379 57.83 3.16 59.79
N ASP A 380 57.83 1.99 59.15
CA ASP A 380 57.62 0.70 59.82
C ASP A 380 58.90 0.16 60.49
N GLU A 381 60.08 0.64 60.09
CA GLU A 381 61.39 0.27 60.67
C GLU A 381 61.89 1.20 61.80
N ALA A 382 61.16 2.27 62.14
CA ALA A 382 61.50 3.24 63.19
C ALA A 382 60.54 3.16 64.38
#